data_AF-A0AAJ8DNJ7-F1
#
_entry.id   AF-A0AAJ8DNJ7-F1
#
_cell.length_a   1.000
_cell.length_b   1.000
_cell.length_c   1.000
_cell.angle_alpha   90.00
_cell.angle_beta   90.00
_cell.angle_gamma   90.00
#
_symmetry.space_group_name_H-M   'P 1'
#
loop_
_entity.id
_entity.type
_entity.pdbx_description
1 polymer ?
#
loop_
_entity_poly.entity_id
_entity_poly.type
_entity_poly.pdbx_seq_one_letter_code
_entity_poly.pdbx_strand_id
1 'polypeptide(L)'
;MFPPTGENGAVNSKLIANKNLVAILSPEFMKYVHEAWLGNKGYYPSTGFLSFALSLFLCDEVSVFGFGADSDGNWSHYFERLGNKKLKTGAHPGGYEYDVMVQLDKKKKIRFFKGW
;
A
#
# COMPACT_ATOMS: atom_id res chain seq x y z
N MET A 1 6.17 -22.25 -2.77
CA MET A 1 6.04 -22.91 -4.09
C MET A 1 7.09 -22.27 -4.99
N PHE A 2 8.12 -23.02 -5.38
CA PHE A 2 9.21 -22.49 -6.23
C PHE A 2 8.69 -22.33 -7.68
N PRO A 3 9.13 -21.31 -8.44
CA PRO A 3 8.71 -21.15 -9.82
C PRO A 3 9.20 -22.33 -10.67
N PRO A 4 8.44 -22.76 -11.70
CA PRO A 4 8.87 -23.85 -12.58
C PRO A 4 10.13 -23.40 -13.35
N THR A 5 11.21 -24.17 -13.23
CA THR A 5 12.43 -23.97 -14.02
C THR A 5 12.24 -24.56 -15.41
N GLY A 6 12.62 -23.84 -16.46
CA GLY A 6 12.68 -24.39 -17.83
C GLY A 6 13.81 -25.40 -17.99
N GLU A 7 13.85 -26.11 -19.13
CA GLU A 7 14.83 -27.19 -19.44
C GLU A 7 16.30 -26.77 -19.30
N ASN A 8 16.61 -25.46 -19.32
CA ASN A 8 17.95 -24.91 -19.19
C ASN A 8 18.24 -24.27 -17.82
N GLY A 9 17.41 -24.49 -16.80
CA GLY A 9 17.54 -23.85 -15.48
C GLY A 9 17.20 -22.35 -15.45
N ALA A 10 16.95 -21.73 -16.61
CA ALA A 10 16.41 -20.38 -16.70
C ALA A 10 14.95 -20.35 -16.24
N VAL A 11 14.59 -19.36 -15.42
CA VAL A 11 13.20 -19.14 -15.01
C VAL A 11 12.36 -18.92 -16.27
N ASN A 12 11.38 -19.80 -16.51
CA ASN A 12 10.51 -19.65 -17.65
C ASN A 12 9.52 -18.51 -17.36
N SER A 13 9.85 -17.29 -17.80
CA SER A 13 9.06 -16.08 -17.59
C SER A 13 7.62 -16.17 -18.11
N LYS A 14 7.35 -17.07 -19.08
CA LYS A 14 6.01 -17.31 -19.61
C LYS A 14 5.12 -18.13 -18.65
N LEU A 15 5.69 -18.79 -17.65
CA LEU A 15 4.98 -19.63 -16.66
C LEU A 15 4.80 -18.95 -15.29
N ILE A 16 5.34 -17.74 -15.08
CA ILE A 16 5.36 -17.10 -13.75
C ILE A 16 3.98 -16.56 -13.34
N ALA A 17 3.14 -16.14 -14.30
CA ALA A 17 1.85 -15.52 -13.99
C ALA A 17 0.74 -15.96 -14.95
N ASN A 18 -0.40 -16.37 -14.39
CA ASN A 18 -1.62 -16.63 -15.13
C ASN A 18 -2.29 -15.30 -15.50
N LYS A 19 -2.39 -14.98 -16.79
CA LYS A 19 -2.98 -13.72 -17.28
C LYS A 19 -4.41 -13.48 -16.79
N ASN A 20 -5.19 -14.53 -16.54
CA ASN A 20 -6.56 -14.41 -16.02
C ASN A 20 -6.61 -14.06 -14.52
N LEU A 21 -5.47 -14.12 -13.83
CA LEU A 21 -5.32 -13.76 -12.42
C LEU A 21 -4.51 -12.45 -12.25
N VAL A 22 -4.22 -11.74 -13.35
CA VAL A 22 -3.51 -10.46 -13.33
C VAL A 22 -4.48 -9.34 -13.65
N ALA A 23 -4.51 -8.33 -12.79
CA ALA A 23 -5.21 -7.08 -13.02
C ALA A 23 -4.20 -5.93 -13.15
N ILE A 24 -4.54 -4.93 -13.96
CA ILE A 24 -3.73 -3.72 -14.14
C ILE A 24 -4.46 -2.55 -13.49
N LEU A 25 -3.79 -1.88 -12.55
CA LEU A 25 -4.31 -0.65 -11.96
C LEU A 25 -4.17 0.49 -12.98
N SER A 26 -5.27 1.20 -13.24
CA SER A 26 -5.29 2.32 -14.19
C SER A 26 -4.33 3.43 -13.77
N PRO A 27 -3.44 3.92 -14.66
CA PRO A 27 -2.60 5.09 -14.38
C PRO A 27 -3.42 6.36 -14.07
N GLU A 28 -4.61 6.49 -14.66
CA GLU A 28 -5.52 7.60 -14.37
C GLU A 28 -6.05 7.54 -12.94
N PHE A 29 -6.34 6.33 -12.44
CA PHE A 29 -6.72 6.15 -11.03
C PHE A 29 -5.57 6.54 -10.10
N MET A 30 -4.33 6.14 -10.42
CA MET A 30 -3.15 6.55 -9.63
C MET A 30 -3.00 8.07 -9.58
N LYS A 31 -3.19 8.74 -10.72
CA LYS A 31 -3.17 10.21 -10.81
C LYS A 31 -4.29 10.84 -9.98
N TYR A 32 -5.51 10.32 -10.10
CA TYR A 32 -6.67 10.78 -9.32
C TYR A 32 -6.41 10.69 -7.81
N VAL A 33 -5.86 9.58 -7.33
CA VAL A 33 -5.50 9.43 -5.91
C VAL A 33 -4.47 10.48 -5.50
N HIS A 34 -3.44 10.70 -6.32
CA HIS A 34 -2.42 11.70 -6.01
C HIS A 34 -2.98 13.13 -5.94
N GLU A 35 -3.80 13.52 -6.92
CA GLU A 35 -4.32 14.87 -7.04
C GLU A 35 -5.47 15.12 -6.05
N ALA A 36 -6.50 14.27 -6.07
CA ALA A 36 -7.74 14.51 -5.35
C ALA A 36 -7.66 14.11 -3.86
N TRP A 37 -6.90 13.06 -3.53
CA TRP A 37 -6.80 12.60 -2.14
C TRP A 37 -5.58 13.16 -1.43
N LEU A 38 -4.43 13.20 -2.12
CA LEU A 38 -3.18 13.68 -1.51
C LEU A 38 -2.91 15.17 -1.74
N GLY A 39 -3.61 15.80 -2.69
CA GLY A 39 -3.39 17.20 -3.04
C GLY A 39 -1.96 17.43 -3.53
N ASN A 40 -1.42 16.49 -4.34
CA ASN A 40 -0.07 16.52 -4.88
C ASN A 40 1.06 16.57 -3.83
N LYS A 41 0.81 16.07 -2.62
CA LYS A 41 1.86 15.95 -1.59
C LYS A 41 2.75 14.73 -1.89
N GLY A 42 4.06 14.90 -1.67
CA GLY A 42 5.06 13.91 -2.07
C GLY A 42 5.23 13.84 -3.58
N TYR A 43 5.96 12.83 -4.07
CA TYR A 43 6.13 12.62 -5.51
C TYR A 43 5.04 11.73 -6.11
N TYR A 44 4.51 10.80 -5.32
CA TYR A 44 3.43 9.88 -5.69
C TYR A 44 2.83 9.23 -4.42
N PRO A 45 1.61 8.65 -4.50
CA PRO A 45 1.03 7.88 -3.39
C PRO A 45 1.80 6.57 -3.14
N SER A 46 1.92 6.16 -1.88
CA SER A 46 2.49 4.85 -1.55
C SER A 46 1.65 3.71 -2.14
N THR A 47 2.28 2.55 -2.38
CA THR A 47 1.54 1.34 -2.78
C THR A 47 0.43 1.01 -1.79
N GLY A 48 0.69 1.16 -0.49
CA GLY A 48 -0.32 0.95 0.56
C GLY A 48 -1.51 1.90 0.40
N PHE A 49 -1.26 3.18 0.14
CA PHE A 49 -2.33 4.16 -0.04
C PHE A 49 -3.13 3.94 -1.34
N LEU A 50 -2.49 3.53 -2.43
CA LEU A 50 -3.19 3.13 -3.66
C LEU A 50 -4.09 1.91 -3.41
N SER A 51 -3.62 0.89 -2.70
CA SER A 51 -4.42 -0.27 -2.33
C SER A 51 -5.60 0.12 -1.43
N PHE A 52 -5.38 1.03 -0.48
CA PHE A 52 -6.45 1.57 0.37
C PHE A 52 -7.51 2.31 -0.44
N ALA A 53 -7.12 3.25 -1.29
CA ALA A 53 -8.05 4.01 -2.14
C ALA A 53 -8.79 3.10 -3.12
N LEU A 54 -8.12 2.10 -3.70
CA LEU A 54 -8.75 1.12 -4.57
C LEU A 54 -9.80 0.29 -3.81
N SER A 55 -9.51 -0.10 -2.58
CA SER A 55 -10.47 -0.84 -1.73
C SER A 55 -11.74 -0.03 -1.48
N LEU A 56 -11.62 1.28 -1.24
CA LEU A 56 -12.78 2.17 -1.10
C LEU A 56 -13.59 2.34 -2.39
N PHE A 57 -12.97 2.15 -3.55
CA PHE A 57 -13.67 2.23 -4.83
C PHE A 57 -14.42 0.93 -5.17
N LEU A 58 -13.94 -0.21 -4.66
CA LEU A 58 -14.46 -1.54 -5.01
C LEU A 58 -15.38 -2.16 -3.95
N CYS A 59 -15.20 -1.80 -2.67
CA CYS A 59 -15.86 -2.47 -1.55
C CYS A 59 -16.88 -1.55 -0.86
N ASP A 60 -17.96 -2.14 -0.34
CA ASP A 60 -18.95 -1.42 0.46
C ASP A 60 -18.44 -1.10 1.88
N GLU A 61 -17.60 -1.97 2.43
CA GLU A 61 -17.00 -1.82 3.76
C GLU A 61 -15.50 -2.13 3.71
N VAL A 62 -14.69 -1.30 4.39
CA VAL A 62 -13.23 -1.44 4.43
C VAL A 62 -12.72 -1.40 5.87
N SER A 63 -11.97 -2.43 6.25
CA SER A 63 -11.19 -2.49 7.49
C SER A 63 -9.71 -2.41 7.18
N VAL A 64 -8.98 -1.56 7.92
CA VAL A 64 -7.56 -1.25 7.65
C VAL A 64 -6.69 -1.71 8.81
N PHE A 65 -5.60 -2.43 8.50
CA PHE A 65 -4.64 -2.99 9.46
C PHE A 65 -3.21 -2.77 8.98
N GLY A 66 -2.26 -2.58 9.91
CA GLY A 66 -0.83 -2.54 9.58
C GLY A 66 -0.38 -1.27 8.84
N PHE A 67 -1.11 -0.16 9.01
CA PHE A 67 -0.76 1.15 8.48
C PHE A 67 -0.33 2.09 9.60
N GLY A 68 0.70 2.89 9.34
CA GLY A 68 1.24 3.86 10.28
C GLY A 68 2.50 3.39 10.99
N ALA A 69 3.02 4.27 11.84
CA ALA A 69 4.13 3.94 12.73
C ALA A 69 3.65 3.13 13.94
N ASP A 70 4.59 2.43 14.59
CA ASP A 70 4.36 1.85 15.92
C ASP A 70 4.24 2.95 17.00
N SER A 71 3.95 2.56 18.26
CA SER A 71 3.85 3.49 19.39
C SER A 71 5.09 4.37 19.63
N ASP A 72 6.26 3.88 19.21
CA ASP A 72 7.55 4.58 19.33
C ASP A 72 7.83 5.49 18.12
N GLY A 73 6.91 5.55 17.16
CA GLY A 73 7.04 6.33 15.93
C GLY A 73 7.97 5.71 14.89
N ASN A 74 8.31 4.43 15.01
CA ASN A 74 9.12 3.72 14.02
C ASN A 74 8.29 3.29 12.82
N TRP A 75 8.88 3.42 11.64
CA TRP A 75 8.30 2.96 10.38
C TRP A 75 9.11 1.75 9.91
N SER A 76 8.51 0.57 9.98
CA SER A 76 9.17 -0.70 9.68
C SER A 76 8.18 -1.78 9.28
N HIS A 77 8.67 -2.86 8.70
CA HIS A 77 7.84 -4.03 8.49
C HIS A 77 7.71 -4.87 9.77
N TYR A 78 6.54 -5.48 9.97
CA TYR A 78 6.27 -6.33 11.13
C TYR A 78 7.12 -7.61 11.21
N PHE A 79 7.76 -8.00 10.10
CA PHE A 79 8.52 -9.24 9.98
C PHE A 79 10.04 -9.04 10.10
N GLU A 80 10.52 -7.81 10.28
CA GLU A 80 11.95 -7.52 10.31
C GLU A 80 12.38 -6.74 11.56
N ARG A 81 13.65 -6.89 11.92
CA ARG A 81 14.26 -6.05 12.95
C ARG A 81 14.70 -4.74 12.31
N LEU A 82 14.21 -3.62 12.82
CA LEU A 82 14.55 -2.31 12.27
C LEU A 82 16.01 -1.95 12.60
N GLY A 83 16.89 -2.05 11.61
CA GLY A 83 18.30 -1.68 11.74
C GLY A 83 18.56 -0.17 11.79
N ASN A 84 17.67 0.64 11.21
CA ASN A 84 17.81 2.10 11.18
C ASN A 84 16.48 2.81 11.46
N LYS A 85 16.33 3.37 12.68
CA LYS A 85 15.13 4.09 13.13
C LYS A 85 14.87 5.43 12.43
N LYS A 86 15.84 5.93 11.64
CA LYS A 86 15.69 7.15 10.84
C LYS A 86 14.95 6.91 9.52
N LEU A 87 14.74 5.65 9.13
CA LEU A 87 13.93 5.33 7.97
C LEU A 87 12.47 5.72 8.23
N LYS A 88 11.89 6.44 7.26
CA LYS A 88 10.49 6.88 7.23
C LYS A 88 9.96 6.58 5.82
N THR A 89 9.01 7.37 5.34
CA THR A 89 8.20 7.08 4.14
C THR A 89 8.82 7.58 2.82
N GLY A 90 10.07 8.03 2.82
CA GLY A 90 10.81 8.36 1.59
C GLY A 90 10.06 9.33 0.67
N ALA A 91 9.81 8.91 -0.58
CA ALA A 91 9.24 9.73 -1.66
C ALA A 91 7.73 10.01 -1.54
N HIS A 92 7.02 9.29 -0.69
CA HIS A 92 5.57 9.44 -0.49
C HIS A 92 5.27 10.10 0.86
N PRO A 93 4.16 10.86 0.98
CA PRO A 93 3.86 11.65 2.17
C PRO A 93 3.18 10.79 3.25
N GLY A 94 3.85 9.74 3.73
CA GLY A 94 3.20 8.69 4.52
C GLY A 94 2.53 9.17 5.82
N GLY A 95 3.02 10.25 6.45
CA GLY A 95 2.31 10.89 7.56
C GLY A 95 0.94 11.46 7.15
N TYR A 96 0.88 12.15 6.01
CA TYR A 96 -0.37 12.67 5.47
C TYR A 96 -1.31 11.56 5.00
N GLU A 97 -0.77 10.51 4.37
CA GLU A 97 -1.55 9.32 4.00
C GLU A 97 -2.22 8.67 5.23
N TYR A 98 -1.47 8.52 6.32
CA TYR A 98 -2.00 8.02 7.59
C TYR A 98 -3.09 8.95 8.15
N ASP A 99 -2.87 10.27 8.13
CA ASP A 99 -3.85 11.25 8.59
C ASP A 99 -5.17 11.17 7.83
N VAL A 100 -5.13 10.94 6.50
CA VAL A 100 -6.34 10.73 5.69
C VAL A 100 -7.14 9.54 6.21
N MET A 101 -6.49 8.40 6.50
CA MET A 101 -7.17 7.22 7.06
C MET A 101 -7.77 7.51 8.44
N VAL A 102 -7.03 8.20 9.31
CA VAL A 102 -7.54 8.63 10.63
C VAL A 102 -8.80 9.50 10.49
N GLN A 103 -8.83 10.42 9.52
CA GLN A 103 -10.01 11.25 9.29
C GLN A 103 -11.19 10.46 8.75
N LEU A 104 -10.96 9.47 7.89
CA LEU A 104 -12.02 8.61 7.36
C LEU A 104 -12.63 7.69 8.42
N ASP A 105 -11.80 7.17 9.33
CA ASP A 105 -12.26 6.40 10.49
C ASP A 105 -13.12 7.27 11.42
N LYS A 106 -12.69 8.49 11.74
CA LYS A 106 -13.50 9.47 12.50
C LYS A 106 -14.84 9.76 11.83
N LYS A 107 -14.88 9.80 10.50
CA LYS A 107 -16.11 9.98 9.69
C LYS A 107 -16.91 8.70 9.52
N LYS A 108 -16.50 7.59 10.14
CA LYS A 108 -17.14 6.26 10.06
C LYS A 108 -17.26 5.76 8.60
N LYS A 109 -16.30 6.12 7.75
CA LYS A 109 -16.22 5.64 6.36
C LYS A 109 -15.42 4.35 6.24
N ILE A 110 -14.55 4.09 7.21
CA ILE A 110 -13.76 2.85 7.34
C ILE A 110 -13.73 2.44 8.80
N ARG A 111 -13.23 1.24 9.08
CA ARG A 111 -12.80 0.81 10.40
C ARG A 111 -11.27 0.71 10.43
N PHE A 112 -10.60 1.59 11.17
CA PHE A 112 -9.15 1.64 11.20
C PHE A 112 -8.56 1.07 12.49
N PHE A 113 -7.83 -0.05 12.36
CA PHE A 113 -7.11 -0.70 13.46
C PHE A 113 -5.66 -0.22 13.48
N LYS A 114 -5.35 0.69 14.39
CA LYS A 114 -4.03 1.35 14.49
C LYS A 114 -2.90 0.46 15.00
N GLY A 115 -3.22 -0.73 15.52
CA GLY A 115 -2.24 -1.58 16.18
C GLY A 115 -1.83 -1.05 17.56
N TRP A 116 -0.68 -1.52 18.03
CA TRP A 116 -0.04 -1.18 19.30
C TRP A 116 1.35 -0.63 19.07
#